data_AF-A0A952UTG4-F1
#
_entry.id   AF-A0A952UTG4-F1
#
_cell.length_a   1.000
_cell.length_b   1.000
_cell.length_c   1.000
_cell.angle_alpha   90.00
_cell.angle_beta   90.00
_cell.angle_gamma   90.00
#
_symmetry.space_group_name_H-M   'P 1'
#
loop_
_entity.id
_entity.type
_entity.pdbx_description
1 polymer ?
#
loop_
_entity_poly.entity_id
_entity_poly.type
_entity_poly.pdbx_seq_one_letter_code
_entity_poly.pdbx_strand_id
1 'polypeptide(L)'
;MAKKPPSSDNPDPPGQEAGPDSKPADPERGPAGESAAEASQTSAEGAGDDGPGTESDDAKEAPGGPEDSKDSGADEAEADEDAKGSQADAGGSGEAPPAPPAPPGVKGKEPAAWGKPLVAVDEFWTRFEMRLCVAVIAVEILALGFWVVLKSLSSQSGELSSNAGVVFRSVIGAVALGMAGYWLLKSQPIMRRRVAAITGVVIGLALGKSWANVGVEYSSNFLNWYQQASTLTLVGGLHSVGTRLTLLLALLGGSLATGAGKHVTIDVVTRMVSPTARKWMSLTGWVATSVICFIGSWGFFDHISIESFGARNTDSARTKVSKTFEAMGEHFFIARKQMSLDMKTLPVVLKGERYATHLSGAEWNRWLDESGMAARYGQEEVNKLKIAEDGTRAPLIVIPGKGEPRGELIAMANLCFPIGMGIIGLRFLLLSLLVVSGHRSAEPEEDFAGPQSDASGPEPPDPDGPSDEATGELSKNRQEAA
;
A
#
# COMPACT_ATOMS: atom_id res chain seq x y z
N MET A 1 -70.09 33.86 -48.97
CA MET A 1 -69.32 34.80 -49.83
C MET A 1 -68.23 34.02 -50.58
N ALA A 2 -67.69 34.61 -51.65
CA ALA A 2 -66.74 34.03 -52.64
C ALA A 2 -65.46 33.39 -52.05
N LYS A 3 -64.71 32.48 -52.73
CA LYS A 3 -64.92 31.55 -53.88
C LYS A 3 -63.76 30.51 -53.88
N LYS A 4 -63.88 29.38 -54.61
CA LYS A 4 -62.96 28.21 -54.60
C LYS A 4 -61.61 28.39 -55.38
N PRO A 5 -60.58 27.52 -55.14
CA PRO A 5 -59.30 27.34 -55.89
C PRO A 5 -59.47 26.27 -57.05
N PRO A 6 -58.46 25.69 -57.81
CA PRO A 6 -57.07 25.29 -57.45
C PRO A 6 -55.95 25.29 -58.58
N SER A 7 -54.81 24.62 -58.29
CA SER A 7 -53.79 24.03 -59.22
C SER A 7 -52.80 25.02 -59.94
N SER A 8 -51.66 24.63 -60.54
CA SER A 8 -51.06 23.32 -60.93
C SER A 8 -49.51 23.40 -61.17
N ASP A 9 -48.83 22.23 -61.12
CA ASP A 9 -47.68 21.75 -61.92
C ASP A 9 -46.35 22.55 -62.16
N ASN A 10 -45.21 21.87 -61.86
CA ASN A 10 -43.98 21.55 -62.66
C ASN A 10 -43.57 22.40 -63.91
N PRO A 11 -42.27 22.41 -64.37
CA PRO A 11 -41.15 21.49 -64.08
C PRO A 11 -39.70 22.09 -64.00
N ASP A 12 -38.68 21.25 -63.74
CA ASP A 12 -37.25 21.41 -64.17
C ASP A 12 -37.07 21.03 -65.68
N PRO A 13 -35.91 21.11 -66.40
CA PRO A 13 -34.48 21.30 -66.02
C PRO A 13 -33.77 22.33 -66.99
N PRO A 14 -32.50 22.25 -67.47
CA PRO A 14 -31.28 21.50 -67.09
C PRO A 14 -29.99 22.37 -66.90
N GLY A 15 -28.86 21.73 -66.58
CA GLY A 15 -27.57 22.39 -66.30
C GLY A 15 -26.60 22.53 -67.50
N GLN A 16 -25.40 23.05 -67.21
CA GLN A 16 -24.26 23.12 -68.15
C GLN A 16 -22.91 23.09 -67.41
N GLU A 17 -21.84 22.72 -68.13
CA GLU A 17 -20.55 22.27 -67.60
C GLU A 17 -19.42 23.33 -67.61
N ALA A 18 -18.28 22.92 -67.04
CA ALA A 18 -16.91 23.23 -67.43
C ALA A 18 -16.20 24.51 -66.91
N GLY A 19 -15.05 24.28 -66.27
CA GLY A 19 -13.82 24.98 -66.65
C GLY A 19 -13.09 25.79 -65.56
N PRO A 20 -11.78 26.05 -65.74
CA PRO A 20 -10.82 26.00 -64.63
C PRO A 20 -10.08 27.32 -64.35
N ASP A 21 -9.01 27.21 -63.56
CA ASP A 21 -7.93 28.18 -63.30
C ASP A 21 -8.22 29.40 -62.40
N SER A 22 -7.65 29.40 -61.17
CA SER A 22 -6.52 30.29 -60.82
C SER A 22 -6.06 30.20 -59.35
N LYS A 23 -4.75 30.01 -59.16
CA LYS A 23 -3.92 30.45 -58.00
C LYS A 23 -3.10 31.68 -58.50
N PRO A 24 -2.34 32.47 -57.68
CA PRO A 24 -1.90 32.21 -56.30
C PRO A 24 -1.92 33.43 -55.32
N ALA A 25 -1.47 33.17 -54.08
CA ALA A 25 -0.87 34.09 -53.09
C ALA A 25 -1.73 35.22 -52.48
N ASP A 26 -1.57 35.71 -51.24
CA ASP A 26 -0.91 35.35 -49.96
C ASP A 26 -1.13 36.60 -49.04
N PRO A 27 -0.55 36.73 -47.83
CA PRO A 27 -0.92 36.13 -46.54
C PRO A 27 -1.65 37.11 -45.57
N GLU A 28 -2.33 36.62 -44.52
CA GLU A 28 -2.32 37.29 -43.19
C GLU A 28 -2.80 36.41 -42.01
N ARG A 29 -2.01 36.42 -40.91
CA ARG A 29 -2.34 36.22 -39.48
C ARG A 29 -3.01 34.91 -38.99
N GLY A 30 -2.35 34.27 -38.00
CA GLY A 30 -2.87 33.15 -37.18
C GLY A 30 -3.78 33.61 -36.02
N PRO A 31 -3.81 32.95 -34.83
CA PRO A 31 -2.74 32.14 -34.21
C PRO A 31 -3.17 30.82 -33.50
N ALA A 32 -2.20 30.23 -32.81
CA ALA A 32 -2.30 29.43 -31.57
C ALA A 32 -2.67 27.93 -31.62
N GLY A 33 -1.66 27.11 -31.33
CA GLY A 33 -1.71 26.25 -30.14
C GLY A 33 -2.32 24.86 -30.28
N GLU A 34 -1.77 24.04 -31.18
CA GLU A 34 -2.13 22.62 -31.25
C GLU A 34 -1.45 21.82 -30.11
N SER A 35 -2.23 21.01 -29.39
CA SER A 35 -1.75 20.30 -28.19
C SER A 35 -1.04 18.99 -28.56
N ALA A 36 0.18 18.81 -28.09
CA ALA A 36 0.93 17.58 -28.21
C ALA A 36 1.20 16.94 -26.85
N ALA A 37 1.16 15.60 -26.82
CA ALA A 37 1.55 14.71 -25.72
C ALA A 37 0.62 14.72 -24.47
N GLU A 38 0.37 13.61 -23.76
CA GLU A 38 0.93 12.26 -23.87
C GLU A 38 -0.16 11.17 -23.86
N ALA A 39 0.06 10.13 -24.64
CA ALA A 39 -0.61 8.84 -24.48
C ALA A 39 0.39 7.71 -24.81
N SER A 40 1.08 7.18 -23.79
CA SER A 40 1.71 5.85 -23.87
C SER A 40 2.18 5.37 -22.50
N GLN A 41 1.47 4.38 -21.93
CA GLN A 41 2.06 3.29 -21.13
C GLN A 41 0.99 2.22 -20.82
N THR A 42 0.62 1.47 -21.85
CA THR A 42 -0.02 0.16 -21.70
C THR A 42 0.92 -0.89 -22.27
N SER A 43 1.77 -1.46 -21.42
CA SER A 43 2.55 -2.65 -21.77
C SER A 43 1.60 -3.83 -21.92
N ALA A 44 1.40 -4.26 -23.16
CA ALA A 44 0.67 -5.47 -23.49
C ALA A 44 1.67 -6.61 -23.72
N GLU A 45 1.58 -7.65 -22.90
CA GLU A 45 2.35 -8.88 -22.99
C GLU A 45 1.49 -9.99 -22.35
N GLY A 46 1.11 -11.08 -23.01
CA GLY A 46 1.18 -11.38 -24.45
C GLY A 46 0.26 -12.57 -24.76
N ALA A 47 -0.21 -12.68 -26.00
CA ALA A 47 -0.90 -13.87 -26.51
C ALA A 47 -0.35 -14.16 -27.92
N GLY A 48 0.63 -15.05 -27.99
CA GLY A 48 1.26 -15.49 -29.24
C GLY A 48 0.57 -16.76 -29.75
N ASP A 49 0.13 -16.70 -31.01
CA ASP A 49 -0.39 -17.83 -31.79
C ASP A 49 0.70 -18.29 -32.79
N ASP A 50 0.72 -19.58 -33.13
CA ASP A 50 1.81 -20.22 -33.89
C ASP A 50 1.68 -19.99 -35.41
N GLY A 51 2.76 -19.54 -36.08
CA GLY A 51 2.79 -19.41 -37.54
C GLY A 51 4.18 -19.10 -38.12
N PRO A 52 4.70 -19.82 -39.15
CA PRO A 52 6.14 -19.88 -39.39
C PRO A 52 6.69 -19.08 -40.57
N GLY A 53 7.88 -18.49 -40.37
CA GLY A 53 9.04 -18.60 -41.27
C GLY A 53 9.11 -17.74 -42.54
N THR A 54 10.13 -16.89 -42.59
CA THR A 54 11.05 -16.80 -43.76
C THR A 54 12.42 -16.27 -43.36
N GLU A 55 13.48 -16.92 -43.85
CA GLU A 55 14.85 -16.39 -43.86
C GLU A 55 15.04 -15.39 -45.01
N SER A 56 15.90 -14.39 -44.81
CA SER A 56 16.85 -13.95 -45.85
C SER A 56 17.90 -13.01 -45.28
N ASP A 57 19.17 -13.36 -45.45
CA ASP A 57 20.32 -12.46 -45.29
C ASP A 57 20.24 -11.27 -46.27
N ASP A 58 20.89 -10.14 -45.93
CA ASP A 58 22.10 -9.74 -46.67
C ASP A 58 22.86 -8.58 -45.98
N ALA A 59 24.17 -8.50 -46.23
CA ALA A 59 25.08 -7.57 -45.55
C ALA A 59 25.64 -6.47 -46.46
N LYS A 60 26.02 -5.31 -45.87
CA LYS A 60 27.13 -4.48 -46.42
C LYS A 60 27.75 -3.46 -45.46
N GLU A 61 29.08 -3.39 -45.53
CA GLU A 61 30.01 -2.51 -44.80
C GLU A 61 29.95 -1.05 -45.33
N ALA A 62 29.91 0.00 -44.48
CA ALA A 62 31.02 0.80 -43.89
C ALA A 62 31.70 1.81 -44.87
N PRO A 63 32.56 2.78 -44.46
CA PRO A 63 32.88 3.34 -43.13
C PRO A 63 32.97 4.90 -43.05
N GLY A 64 33.23 5.45 -41.84
CA GLY A 64 33.70 6.84 -41.59
C GLY A 64 32.62 7.83 -41.14
N GLY A 65 32.86 8.80 -40.24
CA GLY A 65 34.06 9.20 -39.47
C GLY A 65 33.67 9.92 -38.16
N PRO A 66 34.62 10.50 -37.39
CA PRO A 66 34.38 10.86 -35.98
C PRO A 66 33.85 12.29 -35.79
N GLU A 67 32.95 12.48 -34.83
CA GLU A 67 32.66 13.79 -34.23
C GLU A 67 32.62 13.71 -32.70
N ASP A 68 33.18 14.74 -32.06
CA ASP A 68 33.30 14.88 -30.61
C ASP A 68 31.95 15.05 -29.92
N SER A 69 31.77 14.37 -28.78
CA SER A 69 30.89 14.87 -27.73
C SER A 69 31.51 14.68 -26.35
N LYS A 70 31.74 15.81 -25.69
CA LYS A 70 32.19 15.91 -24.30
C LYS A 70 31.08 15.44 -23.36
N ASP A 71 31.47 14.59 -22.42
CA ASP A 71 31.45 14.92 -20.99
C ASP A 71 30.35 15.89 -20.52
N SER A 72 29.29 15.30 -19.95
CA SER A 72 28.72 15.80 -18.71
C SER A 72 28.21 14.63 -17.88
N GLY A 73 29.01 14.15 -16.94
CA GLY A 73 28.56 13.17 -15.95
C GLY A 73 27.39 13.71 -15.11
N ALA A 74 26.39 12.88 -14.88
CA ALA A 74 25.44 13.06 -13.80
C ALA A 74 25.75 11.96 -12.77
N ASP A 75 26.24 12.35 -11.61
CA ASP A 75 26.63 11.42 -10.54
C ASP A 75 25.44 10.52 -10.15
N GLU A 76 25.64 9.21 -10.29
CA GLU A 76 24.80 8.24 -9.59
C GLU A 76 25.08 8.37 -8.10
N ALA A 77 24.12 8.94 -7.36
CA ALA A 77 24.18 9.00 -5.92
C ALA A 77 24.00 7.59 -5.34
N GLU A 78 25.13 6.88 -5.14
CA GLU A 78 25.19 5.69 -4.29
C GLU A 78 24.68 6.07 -2.89
N ALA A 79 23.46 5.63 -2.58
CA ALA A 79 22.90 5.75 -1.25
C ALA A 79 23.40 4.54 -0.42
N ASP A 80 24.39 4.77 0.44
CA ASP A 80 24.95 3.77 1.34
C ASP A 80 23.86 2.97 2.09
N GLU A 81 23.80 1.67 1.84
CA GLU A 81 23.03 0.71 2.65
C GLU A 81 23.74 0.42 3.99
N ASP A 82 23.70 1.38 4.92
CA ASP A 82 24.16 1.14 6.31
C ASP A 82 23.09 1.46 7.37
N ALA A 83 21.83 1.17 7.03
CA ALA A 83 20.70 1.15 7.96
C ALA A 83 20.64 -0.17 8.73
N LYS A 84 21.65 -0.44 9.57
CA LYS A 84 21.63 -1.57 10.52
C LYS A 84 20.39 -1.49 11.40
N GLY A 85 19.46 -2.43 11.20
CA GLY A 85 18.20 -2.49 11.92
C GLY A 85 18.41 -2.61 13.43
N SER A 86 18.16 -1.52 14.16
CA SER A 86 18.00 -1.55 15.61
C SER A 86 16.69 -2.27 15.92
N GLN A 87 16.80 -3.55 16.25
CA GLN A 87 15.68 -4.41 16.59
C GLN A 87 15.13 -3.98 17.95
N ALA A 88 14.07 -3.14 17.93
CA ALA A 88 13.43 -2.65 19.14
C ALA A 88 12.75 -3.82 19.89
N ASP A 89 13.36 -4.21 21.01
CA ASP A 89 12.97 -5.36 21.82
C ASP A 89 11.69 -5.05 22.64
N ALA A 90 10.53 -5.18 21.98
CA ALA A 90 9.22 -4.91 22.55
C ALA A 90 8.65 -6.18 23.24
N GLY A 91 9.17 -6.53 24.42
CA GLY A 91 8.80 -7.81 25.05
C GLY A 91 8.99 -7.96 26.56
N GLY A 92 9.34 -6.90 27.30
CA GLY A 92 9.58 -6.96 28.74
C GLY A 92 8.63 -6.09 29.56
N SER A 93 7.51 -6.63 30.03
CA SER A 93 6.70 -5.99 31.10
C SER A 93 7.37 -6.18 32.46
N GLY A 94 8.60 -5.69 32.60
CA GLY A 94 9.24 -5.49 33.89
C GLY A 94 8.50 -4.39 34.63
N GLU A 95 8.01 -4.70 35.83
CA GLU A 95 7.42 -3.71 36.73
C GLU A 95 8.52 -2.70 37.09
N ALA A 96 8.42 -1.49 36.54
CA ALA A 96 9.50 -0.50 36.64
C ALA A 96 9.79 -0.20 38.11
N PRO A 97 11.07 -0.21 38.55
CA PRO A 97 11.40 0.09 39.93
C PRO A 97 10.84 1.47 40.32
N PRO A 98 10.33 1.63 41.55
CA PRO A 98 9.64 2.85 41.95
C PRO A 98 10.57 4.05 41.79
N ALA A 99 10.15 5.03 40.97
CA ALA A 99 10.97 6.17 40.62
C ALA A 99 11.51 6.88 41.88
N PRO A 100 12.80 7.26 41.91
CA PRO A 100 13.41 7.87 43.08
C PRO A 100 12.64 9.14 43.48
N PRO A 101 12.47 9.41 44.79
CA PRO A 101 11.64 10.52 45.26
C PRO A 101 12.17 11.85 44.75
N ALA A 102 11.31 12.59 44.04
CA ALA A 102 11.67 13.85 43.41
C ALA A 102 12.25 14.86 44.44
N PRO A 103 13.29 15.64 44.06
CA PRO A 103 14.00 16.50 45.01
C PRO A 103 13.06 17.54 45.65
N PRO A 104 13.03 17.64 46.99
CA PRO A 104 12.08 18.48 47.70
C PRO A 104 12.42 19.97 47.55
N GLY A 105 11.69 20.69 46.70
CA GLY A 105 11.80 22.16 46.63
C GLY A 105 11.07 22.84 45.49
N VAL A 106 10.98 22.21 44.32
CA VAL A 106 10.32 22.83 43.15
C VAL A 106 8.81 22.60 43.22
N LYS A 107 8.08 23.58 43.79
CA LYS A 107 6.61 23.65 43.65
C LYS A 107 6.25 23.92 42.19
N GLY A 108 6.08 22.86 41.41
CA GLY A 108 5.54 22.94 40.06
C GLY A 108 4.19 23.67 40.06
N LYS A 109 3.94 24.49 39.02
CA LYS A 109 2.62 25.08 38.82
C LYS A 109 1.63 23.96 38.54
N GLU A 110 0.50 23.95 39.23
CA GLU A 110 -0.57 22.99 38.95
C GLU A 110 -1.03 23.11 37.49
N PRO A 111 -1.25 21.99 36.79
CA PRO A 111 -1.68 22.02 35.39
C PRO A 111 -3.09 22.61 35.27
N ALA A 112 -3.30 23.45 34.26
CA ALA A 112 -4.50 24.23 34.11
C ALA A 112 -5.71 23.33 33.76
N ALA A 113 -6.76 23.37 34.59
CA ALA A 113 -7.86 22.40 34.57
C ALA A 113 -8.53 22.15 33.20
N TRP A 114 -8.51 23.13 32.28
CA TRP A 114 -9.03 23.01 30.91
C TRP A 114 -8.25 22.03 30.01
N GLY A 115 -7.00 21.70 30.35
CA GLY A 115 -6.19 20.74 29.59
C GLY A 115 -6.53 19.27 29.85
N LYS A 116 -7.24 18.95 30.95
CA LYS A 116 -7.67 17.58 31.29
C LYS A 116 -8.43 16.86 30.16
N PRO A 117 -9.46 17.44 29.51
CA PRO A 117 -10.10 16.81 28.37
C PRO A 117 -9.16 16.60 27.17
N LEU A 118 -8.15 17.46 26.97
CA LEU A 118 -7.18 17.29 25.89
C LEU A 118 -6.25 16.09 26.13
N VAL A 119 -5.84 15.84 27.39
CA VAL A 119 -5.08 14.63 27.75
C VAL A 119 -5.90 13.37 27.44
N ALA A 120 -7.18 13.34 27.84
CA ALA A 120 -8.05 12.20 27.56
C ALA A 120 -8.24 11.94 26.05
N VAL A 121 -8.34 13.00 25.24
CA VAL A 121 -8.38 12.91 23.77
C VAL A 121 -7.06 12.42 23.20
N ASP A 122 -5.92 12.94 23.66
CA ASP A 122 -4.59 12.54 23.19
C ASP A 122 -4.29 11.07 23.51
N GLU A 123 -4.60 10.61 24.72
CA GLU A 123 -4.47 9.20 25.10
C GLU A 123 -5.38 8.28 24.28
N PHE A 124 -6.65 8.66 24.07
CA PHE A 124 -7.59 7.89 23.26
C PHE A 124 -7.12 7.79 21.81
N TRP A 125 -6.69 8.92 21.24
CA TRP A 125 -6.18 9.00 19.87
C TRP A 125 -4.91 8.18 19.70
N THR A 126 -3.97 8.25 20.65
CA THR A 126 -2.74 7.43 20.64
C THR A 126 -3.07 5.94 20.73
N ARG A 127 -4.00 5.54 21.59
CA ARG A 127 -4.47 4.14 21.67
C ARG A 127 -5.16 3.66 20.39
N PHE A 128 -5.89 4.54 19.70
CA PHE A 128 -6.47 4.25 18.40
C PHE A 128 -5.40 4.10 17.31
N GLU A 129 -4.47 5.05 17.19
CA GLU A 129 -3.39 5.02 16.20
C GLU A 129 -2.46 3.81 16.38
N MET A 130 -2.10 3.44 17.62
CA MET A 130 -1.29 2.24 17.88
C MET A 130 -2.01 0.96 17.40
N ARG A 131 -3.31 0.83 17.67
CA ARG A 131 -4.11 -0.32 17.21
C ARG A 131 -4.24 -0.34 15.69
N LEU A 132 -4.45 0.83 15.07
CA LEU A 132 -4.54 0.97 13.63
C LEU A 132 -3.20 0.65 12.95
N CYS A 133 -2.08 1.11 13.51
CA CYS A 133 -0.72 0.80 13.07
C CYS A 133 -0.45 -0.72 13.09
N VAL A 134 -0.73 -1.40 14.20
CA VAL A 134 -0.61 -2.87 14.30
C VAL A 134 -1.51 -3.59 13.29
N ALA A 135 -2.75 -3.10 13.08
CA ALA A 135 -3.66 -3.67 12.10
C ALA A 135 -3.15 -3.47 10.65
N VAL A 136 -2.61 -2.29 10.32
CA VAL A 136 -2.03 -1.98 9.01
C VAL A 136 -0.82 -2.85 8.74
N ILE A 137 0.12 -2.97 9.70
CA ILE A 137 1.28 -3.88 9.60
C ILE A 137 0.83 -5.33 9.34
N ALA A 138 -0.15 -5.82 10.11
CA ALA A 138 -0.66 -7.18 9.94
C ALA A 138 -1.29 -7.40 8.56
N VAL A 139 -2.10 -6.44 8.08
CA VAL A 139 -2.73 -6.51 6.75
C VAL A 139 -1.69 -6.39 5.64
N GLU A 140 -0.65 -5.56 5.80
CA GLU A 140 0.44 -5.38 4.83
C GLU A 140 1.29 -6.64 4.69
N ILE A 141 1.71 -7.24 5.81
CA ILE A 141 2.44 -8.52 5.83
C ILE A 141 1.60 -9.62 5.17
N LEU A 142 0.29 -9.70 5.50
CA LEU A 142 -0.61 -10.66 4.87
C LEU A 142 -0.77 -10.42 3.37
N ALA A 143 -0.95 -9.16 2.94
CA ALA A 143 -1.13 -8.80 1.53
C ALA A 143 0.12 -9.10 0.69
N LEU A 144 1.30 -8.66 1.15
CA LEU A 144 2.57 -8.88 0.46
C LEU A 144 2.96 -10.36 0.48
N GLY A 145 2.84 -11.03 1.63
CA GLY A 145 3.11 -12.46 1.75
C GLY A 145 2.23 -13.29 0.82
N PHE A 146 0.92 -13.01 0.81
CA PHE A 146 -0.04 -13.66 -0.09
C PHE A 146 0.25 -13.38 -1.57
N TRP A 147 0.65 -12.15 -1.93
CA TRP A 147 1.07 -11.83 -3.30
C TRP A 147 2.28 -12.64 -3.74
N VAL A 148 3.33 -12.68 -2.92
CA VAL A 148 4.56 -13.45 -3.21
C VAL A 148 4.25 -14.94 -3.34
N VAL A 149 3.41 -15.49 -2.45
CA VAL A 149 2.94 -16.89 -2.51
C VAL A 149 2.23 -17.16 -3.83
N LEU A 150 1.20 -16.38 -4.18
CA LEU A 150 0.42 -16.59 -5.39
C LEU A 150 1.26 -16.44 -6.66
N LYS A 151 2.06 -15.36 -6.77
CA LYS A 151 2.92 -15.11 -7.93
C LYS A 151 3.94 -16.23 -8.13
N SER A 152 4.51 -16.74 -7.03
CA SER A 152 5.47 -17.84 -7.09
C SER A 152 4.82 -19.17 -7.44
N LEU A 153 3.58 -19.42 -6.99
CA LEU A 153 2.79 -20.60 -7.34
C LEU A 153 2.13 -20.53 -8.72
N SER A 154 2.00 -19.34 -9.33
CA SER A 154 1.50 -19.17 -10.71
C SER A 154 2.61 -19.24 -11.77
N SER A 155 3.89 -19.07 -11.41
CA SER A 155 5.01 -19.25 -12.34
C SER A 155 5.11 -20.71 -12.81
N GLN A 156 5.20 -20.90 -14.12
CA GLN A 156 5.47 -22.19 -14.77
C GLN A 156 6.98 -22.49 -14.74
N SER A 157 7.37 -23.77 -14.61
CA SER A 157 8.78 -24.15 -14.76
C SER A 157 9.10 -24.42 -16.22
N GLY A 158 9.87 -23.52 -16.85
CA GLY A 158 10.30 -23.65 -18.24
C GLY A 158 10.58 -22.32 -18.92
N GLU A 159 9.92 -21.25 -18.49
CA GLU A 159 10.24 -19.88 -18.91
C GLU A 159 11.64 -19.50 -18.41
N LEU A 160 12.51 -19.09 -19.33
CA LEU A 160 13.92 -18.75 -19.08
C LEU A 160 14.11 -17.61 -18.05
N SER A 161 13.06 -16.86 -17.75
CA SER A 161 13.08 -15.63 -16.96
C SER A 161 12.86 -15.81 -15.45
N SER A 162 12.36 -16.96 -14.94
CA SER A 162 12.10 -17.07 -13.49
C SER A 162 12.21 -18.47 -12.87
N ASN A 163 13.36 -18.75 -12.25
CA ASN A 163 13.53 -19.87 -11.31
C ASN A 163 12.82 -19.67 -9.96
N ALA A 164 12.23 -18.49 -9.70
CA ALA A 164 11.68 -18.12 -8.38
C ALA A 164 10.57 -19.08 -7.92
N GLY A 165 9.67 -19.49 -8.83
CA GLY A 165 8.60 -20.43 -8.51
C GLY A 165 9.12 -21.82 -8.08
N VAL A 166 10.21 -22.30 -8.68
CA VAL A 166 10.84 -23.57 -8.28
C VAL A 166 11.46 -23.43 -6.90
N VAL A 167 12.23 -22.37 -6.65
CA VAL A 167 12.86 -22.10 -5.34
C VAL A 167 11.79 -21.99 -4.24
N PHE A 168 10.70 -21.27 -4.49
CA PHE A 168 9.62 -21.11 -3.52
C PHE A 168 8.95 -22.46 -3.16
N ARG A 169 8.67 -23.31 -4.15
CA ARG A 169 8.14 -24.66 -3.91
C ARG A 169 9.14 -25.58 -3.21
N SER A 170 10.44 -25.46 -3.53
CA SER A 170 11.50 -26.15 -2.77
C SER A 170 11.48 -25.75 -1.29
N VAL A 171 11.35 -24.46 -0.97
CA VAL A 171 11.27 -23.96 0.41
C VAL A 171 10.01 -24.45 1.11
N ILE A 172 8.83 -24.39 0.47
CA ILE A 172 7.60 -24.95 1.05
C ILE A 172 7.75 -26.45 1.32
N GLY A 173 8.27 -27.21 0.35
CA GLY A 173 8.49 -28.65 0.49
C GLY A 173 9.45 -28.96 1.64
N ALA A 174 10.54 -28.20 1.75
CA ALA A 174 11.53 -28.34 2.82
C ALA A 174 10.95 -28.04 4.22
N VAL A 175 10.17 -26.95 4.34
CA VAL A 175 9.49 -26.58 5.59
C VAL A 175 8.43 -27.62 5.97
N ALA A 176 7.58 -28.04 5.03
CA ALA A 176 6.53 -29.02 5.28
C ALA A 176 7.11 -30.39 5.68
N LEU A 177 8.08 -30.93 4.94
CA LEU A 177 8.71 -32.21 5.25
C LEU A 177 9.62 -32.15 6.49
N GLY A 178 10.28 -31.02 6.73
CA GLY A 178 11.05 -30.78 7.96
C GLY A 178 10.17 -30.79 9.22
N MET A 179 9.03 -30.08 9.16
CA MET A 179 8.03 -30.10 10.24
C MET A 179 7.42 -31.50 10.41
N ALA A 180 7.05 -32.18 9.32
CA ALA A 180 6.51 -33.54 9.38
C ALA A 180 7.51 -34.52 10.00
N GLY A 181 8.79 -34.47 9.60
CA GLY A 181 9.87 -35.28 10.20
C GLY A 181 10.06 -35.01 11.69
N TYR A 182 10.00 -33.75 12.12
CA TYR A 182 10.05 -33.38 13.54
C TYR A 182 8.85 -33.91 14.33
N TRP A 183 7.64 -33.77 13.79
CA TRP A 183 6.38 -34.17 14.44
C TRP A 183 6.20 -35.68 14.52
N LEU A 184 6.50 -36.42 13.44
CA LEU A 184 6.43 -37.89 13.40
C LEU A 184 7.37 -38.53 14.43
N LEU A 185 8.53 -37.92 14.68
CA LEU A 185 9.50 -38.39 15.67
C LEU A 185 9.38 -37.68 17.03
N LYS A 186 8.25 -37.02 17.35
CA LYS A 186 8.09 -36.28 18.62
C LYS A 186 8.43 -37.09 19.89
N SER A 187 8.15 -38.40 19.86
CA SER A 187 8.42 -39.35 20.96
C SER A 187 9.86 -39.91 20.99
N GLN A 188 10.73 -39.53 20.05
CA GLN A 188 12.11 -40.03 19.94
C GLN A 188 13.12 -39.08 20.62
N PRO A 189 14.34 -39.57 20.96
CA PRO A 189 15.40 -38.71 21.50
C PRO A 189 15.76 -37.55 20.55
N ILE A 190 16.23 -36.45 21.12
CA ILE A 190 16.42 -35.15 20.44
C ILE A 190 17.26 -35.25 19.16
N MET A 191 18.29 -36.09 19.13
CA MET A 191 19.13 -36.27 17.93
C MET A 191 18.37 -36.94 16.78
N ARG A 192 17.51 -37.94 17.04
CA ARG A 192 16.69 -38.57 15.98
C ARG A 192 15.69 -37.57 15.39
N ARG A 193 15.09 -36.71 16.22
CA ARG A 193 14.23 -35.60 15.76
C ARG A 193 14.98 -34.61 14.88
N ARG A 194 16.18 -34.18 15.28
CA ARG A 194 17.02 -33.26 14.50
C ARG A 194 17.42 -33.87 13.16
N VAL A 195 17.90 -35.11 13.14
CA VAL A 195 18.26 -35.82 11.91
C VAL A 195 17.05 -35.94 10.98
N ALA A 196 15.89 -36.39 11.48
CA ALA A 196 14.68 -36.50 10.66
C ALA A 196 14.19 -35.17 10.09
N ALA A 197 14.25 -34.08 10.87
CA ALA A 197 13.91 -32.74 10.38
C ALA A 197 14.89 -32.26 9.29
N ILE A 198 16.19 -32.44 9.47
CA ILE A 198 17.22 -32.08 8.47
C ILE A 198 17.06 -32.91 7.19
N THR A 199 16.85 -34.23 7.31
CA THR A 199 16.57 -35.10 6.16
C THR A 199 15.29 -34.68 5.44
N GLY A 200 14.23 -34.32 6.17
CA GLY A 200 12.99 -33.77 5.60
C GLY A 200 13.22 -32.49 4.81
N VAL A 201 14.01 -31.54 5.35
CA VAL A 201 14.41 -30.30 4.66
C VAL A 201 15.16 -30.61 3.35
N VAL A 202 16.18 -31.47 3.39
CA VAL A 202 16.98 -31.82 2.20
C VAL A 202 16.12 -32.51 1.12
N ILE A 203 15.25 -33.45 1.52
CA ILE A 203 14.32 -34.10 0.59
C ILE A 203 13.35 -33.08 -0.02
N GLY A 204 12.80 -32.16 0.78
CA GLY A 204 11.88 -31.13 0.28
C GLY A 204 12.52 -30.16 -0.71
N LEU A 205 13.79 -29.77 -0.48
CA LEU A 205 14.56 -28.99 -1.44
C LEU A 205 14.78 -29.74 -2.76
N ALA A 206 15.17 -31.02 -2.68
CA ALA A 206 15.41 -31.85 -3.87
C ALA A 206 14.13 -32.14 -4.67
N LEU A 207 13.00 -32.38 -3.98
CA LEU A 207 11.70 -32.64 -4.61
C LEU A 207 11.08 -31.40 -5.26
N GLY A 208 11.53 -30.19 -4.95
CA GLY A 208 11.00 -28.93 -5.50
C GLY A 208 10.79 -28.90 -7.01
N LYS A 209 11.71 -29.49 -7.79
CA LYS A 209 11.58 -29.60 -9.25
C LYS A 209 10.50 -30.59 -9.70
N SER A 210 10.26 -31.67 -8.94
CA SER A 210 9.32 -32.74 -9.31
C SER A 210 7.84 -32.32 -9.27
N TRP A 211 7.51 -31.30 -8.47
CA TRP A 211 6.16 -30.75 -8.31
C TRP A 211 6.04 -29.29 -8.76
N ALA A 212 6.99 -28.80 -9.56
CA ALA A 212 7.05 -27.40 -9.97
C ALA A 212 5.79 -26.93 -10.73
N ASN A 213 5.15 -27.82 -11.50
CA ASN A 213 3.91 -27.53 -12.24
C ASN A 213 2.62 -27.83 -11.46
N VAL A 214 2.71 -28.42 -10.25
CA VAL A 214 1.53 -28.75 -9.44
C VAL A 214 0.87 -27.47 -8.94
N GLY A 215 -0.44 -27.33 -9.20
CA GLY A 215 -1.24 -26.18 -8.78
C GLY A 215 -0.98 -24.89 -9.55
N VAL A 216 -0.22 -24.91 -10.65
CA VAL A 216 0.06 -23.69 -11.44
C VAL A 216 -1.21 -23.10 -12.05
N GLU A 217 -2.02 -23.90 -12.75
CA GLU A 217 -3.27 -23.41 -13.35
C GLU A 217 -4.25 -22.88 -12.29
N TYR A 218 -4.38 -23.60 -11.16
CA TYR A 218 -5.16 -23.13 -10.01
C TYR A 218 -4.68 -21.77 -9.52
N SER A 219 -3.38 -21.63 -9.25
CA SER A 219 -2.79 -20.42 -8.67
C SER A 219 -2.80 -19.25 -9.65
N SER A 220 -2.63 -19.52 -10.94
CA SER A 220 -2.77 -18.56 -12.04
C SER A 220 -4.21 -18.07 -12.17
N ASN A 221 -5.20 -18.97 -12.21
CA ASN A 221 -6.62 -18.61 -12.21
C ASN A 221 -7.01 -17.77 -10.98
N PHE A 222 -6.49 -18.14 -9.81
CA PHE A 222 -6.73 -17.46 -8.55
C PHE A 222 -6.06 -16.06 -8.50
N LEU A 223 -4.82 -15.93 -8.99
CA LEU A 223 -4.12 -14.65 -9.12
C LEU A 223 -4.78 -13.73 -10.15
N ASN A 224 -5.15 -14.27 -11.31
CA ASN A 224 -5.83 -13.53 -12.38
C ASN A 224 -7.19 -13.04 -11.93
N TRP A 225 -7.97 -13.85 -11.19
CA TRP A 225 -9.20 -13.39 -10.55
C TRP A 225 -8.94 -12.18 -9.64
N TYR A 226 -7.95 -12.28 -8.75
CA TYR A 226 -7.57 -11.18 -7.86
C TYR A 226 -7.15 -9.91 -8.62
N GLN A 227 -6.39 -10.05 -9.71
CA GLN A 227 -5.85 -8.94 -10.49
C GLN A 227 -6.81 -8.33 -11.52
N GLN A 228 -7.81 -9.08 -11.99
CA GLN A 228 -8.66 -8.69 -13.12
C GLN A 228 -10.16 -8.65 -12.81
N ALA A 229 -10.65 -9.38 -11.80
CA ALA A 229 -12.09 -9.52 -11.54
C ALA A 229 -12.46 -9.60 -10.04
N SER A 230 -11.66 -8.99 -9.16
CA SER A 230 -11.95 -8.84 -7.72
C SER A 230 -12.03 -7.36 -7.29
N THR A 231 -12.53 -7.08 -6.09
CA THR A 231 -12.53 -5.73 -5.50
C THR A 231 -11.12 -5.12 -5.41
N LEU A 232 -10.05 -5.94 -5.39
CA LEU A 232 -8.68 -5.42 -5.41
C LEU A 232 -8.32 -4.72 -6.72
N THR A 233 -8.98 -5.00 -7.85
CA THR A 233 -8.71 -4.29 -9.12
C THR A 233 -9.06 -2.82 -9.02
N LEU A 234 -10.10 -2.48 -8.26
CA LEU A 234 -10.49 -1.11 -7.97
C LEU A 234 -9.39 -0.38 -7.19
N VAL A 235 -8.56 -1.10 -6.42
CA VAL A 235 -7.40 -0.57 -5.67
C VAL A 235 -6.09 -0.65 -6.48
N GLY A 236 -6.11 -1.12 -7.73
CA GLY A 236 -4.88 -1.31 -8.53
C GLY A 236 -4.16 -2.63 -8.27
N GLY A 237 -4.88 -3.63 -7.76
CA GLY A 237 -4.36 -4.95 -7.43
C GLY A 237 -3.56 -4.98 -6.13
N LEU A 238 -3.14 -6.19 -5.76
CA LEU A 238 -2.52 -6.48 -4.46
C LEU A 238 -1.17 -5.77 -4.25
N HIS A 239 -0.43 -5.46 -5.32
CA HIS A 239 0.78 -4.64 -5.27
C HIS A 239 0.49 -3.20 -4.81
N SER A 240 -0.51 -2.54 -5.42
CA SER A 240 -0.87 -1.17 -5.05
C SER A 240 -1.46 -1.10 -3.63
N VAL A 241 -2.18 -2.13 -3.18
CA VAL A 241 -2.58 -2.27 -1.77
C VAL A 241 -1.35 -2.24 -0.86
N GLY A 242 -0.30 -3.00 -1.16
CA GLY A 242 0.97 -2.99 -0.42
C GLY A 242 1.54 -1.59 -0.28
N THR A 243 1.89 -0.94 -1.40
CA THR A 243 2.47 0.42 -1.42
C THR A 243 1.64 1.45 -0.63
N ARG A 244 0.30 1.31 -0.67
CA ARG A 244 -0.64 2.22 0.01
C ARG A 244 -0.71 1.97 1.52
N LEU A 245 -0.62 0.71 1.94
CA LEU A 245 -0.49 0.35 3.36
C LEU A 245 0.85 0.83 3.92
N THR A 246 1.95 0.70 3.17
CA THR A 246 3.26 1.25 3.56
C THR A 246 3.19 2.77 3.76
N LEU A 247 2.52 3.49 2.86
CA LEU A 247 2.34 4.95 2.99
C LEU A 247 1.47 5.33 4.19
N LEU A 248 0.37 4.62 4.42
CA LEU A 248 -0.48 4.79 5.61
C LEU A 248 0.32 4.49 6.89
N LEU A 249 1.14 3.45 6.89
CA LEU A 249 1.99 3.06 8.01
C LEU A 249 3.03 4.15 8.32
N ALA A 250 3.67 4.73 7.30
CA ALA A 250 4.60 5.84 7.46
C ALA A 250 3.92 7.08 8.07
N LEU A 251 2.69 7.41 7.63
CA LEU A 251 1.91 8.52 8.17
C LEU A 251 1.46 8.28 9.62
N LEU A 252 1.04 7.05 9.96
CA LEU A 252 0.70 6.65 11.33
C LEU A 252 1.94 6.67 12.24
N GLY A 253 3.09 6.19 11.74
CA GLY A 253 4.37 6.25 12.45
C GLY A 253 4.80 7.70 12.71
N GLY A 254 4.68 8.59 11.72
CA GLY A 254 4.92 10.02 11.89
C GLY A 254 3.98 10.68 12.90
N SER A 255 2.69 10.32 12.90
CA SER A 255 1.71 10.82 13.87
C SER A 255 1.99 10.32 15.30
N LEU A 256 2.36 9.04 15.45
CA LEU A 256 2.73 8.46 16.74
C LEU A 256 4.06 9.01 17.27
N ALA A 257 5.08 9.19 16.42
CA ALA A 257 6.34 9.84 16.80
C ALA A 257 6.11 11.29 17.23
N THR A 258 5.18 11.99 16.56
CA THR A 258 4.70 13.31 16.96
C THR A 258 4.03 13.24 18.33
N GLY A 259 3.03 12.37 18.53
CA GLY A 259 2.37 12.16 19.82
C GLY A 259 3.31 11.73 20.96
N ALA A 260 4.43 11.09 20.66
CA ALA A 260 5.49 10.76 21.62
C ALA A 260 6.40 11.96 21.97
N GLY A 261 6.35 13.06 21.21
CA GLY A 261 7.28 14.19 21.34
C GLY A 261 8.69 13.89 20.82
N LYS A 262 8.86 12.75 20.15
CA LYS A 262 10.14 12.25 19.61
C LYS A 262 10.44 12.92 18.27
N HIS A 263 10.55 14.24 18.29
CA HIS A 263 11.00 15.04 17.17
C HIS A 263 12.51 15.12 17.15
N VAL A 264 13.10 15.13 15.95
CA VAL A 264 14.53 15.40 15.77
C VAL A 264 14.78 16.89 16.02
N THR A 265 14.83 17.29 17.28
CA THR A 265 15.42 18.58 17.67
C THR A 265 16.90 18.56 17.34
N ILE A 266 17.38 19.60 16.65
CA ILE A 266 18.82 19.81 16.44
C ILE A 266 19.44 20.16 17.79
N ASP A 267 19.90 19.12 18.48
CA ASP A 267 20.37 19.13 19.87
C ASP A 267 21.34 20.28 20.14
N VAL A 268 22.30 20.48 19.23
CA VAL A 268 23.31 21.57 19.25
C VAL A 268 22.70 22.95 19.52
N VAL A 269 21.57 23.30 18.89
CA VAL A 269 20.91 24.60 19.09
C VAL A 269 20.18 24.61 20.44
N THR A 270 19.50 23.52 20.80
CA THR A 270 18.72 23.44 22.05
C THR A 270 19.59 23.56 23.32
N ARG A 271 20.86 23.12 23.25
CA ARG A 271 21.85 23.24 24.34
C ARG A 271 22.29 24.69 24.60
N MET A 272 22.30 25.55 23.58
CA MET A 272 22.69 26.97 23.73
C MET A 272 21.54 27.87 24.19
N VAL A 273 20.30 27.37 24.15
CA VAL A 273 19.08 28.14 24.44
C VAL A 273 18.59 27.87 25.87
N SER A 274 18.27 28.93 26.61
CA SER A 274 17.75 28.83 27.99
C SER A 274 16.43 28.05 28.05
N PRO A 275 16.12 27.30 29.13
CA PRO A 275 14.93 26.43 29.18
C PRO A 275 13.61 27.14 28.83
N THR A 276 13.43 28.39 29.27
CA THR A 276 12.27 29.21 28.93
C THR A 276 12.20 29.52 27.43
N ALA A 277 13.32 29.91 26.82
CA ALA A 277 13.37 30.17 25.38
C ALA A 277 13.23 28.87 24.56
N ARG A 278 13.74 27.74 25.08
CA ARG A 278 13.62 26.40 24.48
C ARG A 278 12.16 25.98 24.40
N LYS A 279 11.36 26.19 25.48
CA LYS A 279 9.90 25.98 25.47
C LYS A 279 9.19 26.78 24.39
N TRP A 280 9.51 28.08 24.26
CA TRP A 280 8.90 28.92 23.22
C TRP A 280 9.31 28.51 21.81
N MET A 281 10.59 28.14 21.61
CA MET A 281 11.12 27.64 20.34
C MET A 281 10.44 26.33 19.90
N SER A 282 10.26 25.36 20.82
CA SER A 282 9.51 24.14 20.53
C SER A 282 8.06 24.45 20.15
N LEU A 283 7.40 25.34 20.89
CA LEU A 283 6.01 25.74 20.62
C LEU A 283 5.85 26.42 19.25
N THR A 284 6.74 27.35 18.89
CA THR A 284 6.70 28.00 17.57
C THR A 284 7.05 27.02 16.45
N GLY A 285 7.99 26.10 16.69
CA GLY A 285 8.32 25.01 15.77
C GLY A 285 7.10 24.13 15.47
N TRP A 286 6.44 23.60 16.50
CA TRP A 286 5.25 22.77 16.34
C TRP A 286 4.09 23.49 15.66
N VAL A 287 3.83 24.75 16.01
CA VAL A 287 2.81 25.55 15.32
C VAL A 287 3.17 25.79 13.85
N ALA A 288 4.44 26.08 13.53
CA ALA A 288 4.88 26.24 12.15
C ALA A 288 4.78 24.92 11.36
N THR A 289 5.23 23.80 11.92
CA THR A 289 5.09 22.47 11.30
C THR A 289 3.62 22.11 11.10
N SER A 290 2.75 22.40 12.07
CA SER A 290 1.31 22.22 11.94
C SER A 290 0.71 23.00 10.76
N VAL A 291 1.07 24.28 10.62
CA VAL A 291 0.65 25.11 9.47
C VAL A 291 1.15 24.53 8.15
N ILE A 292 2.41 24.09 8.07
CA ILE A 292 2.96 23.42 6.88
C ILE A 292 2.19 22.12 6.57
N CYS A 293 1.89 21.32 7.59
CA CYS A 293 1.09 20.09 7.45
C CYS A 293 -0.31 20.38 6.92
N PHE A 294 -1.00 21.44 7.37
CA PHE A 294 -2.31 21.82 6.84
C PHE A 294 -2.24 22.42 5.43
N ILE A 295 -1.24 23.23 5.10
CA ILE A 295 -1.03 23.74 3.73
C ILE A 295 -0.76 22.59 2.76
N GLY A 296 0.11 21.64 3.15
CA GLY A 296 0.37 20.43 2.38
C GLY A 296 -0.88 19.56 2.23
N SER A 297 -1.56 19.27 3.34
CA SER A 297 -2.84 18.54 3.36
C SER A 297 -3.86 19.14 2.38
N TRP A 298 -4.05 20.47 2.40
CA TRP A 298 -4.93 21.13 1.43
C TRP A 298 -4.40 21.07 0.00
N GLY A 299 -3.11 21.33 -0.24
CA GLY A 299 -2.52 21.31 -1.59
C GLY A 299 -2.63 19.94 -2.28
N PHE A 300 -2.32 18.87 -1.56
CA PHE A 300 -2.49 17.49 -2.05
C PHE A 300 -3.96 17.13 -2.22
N PHE A 301 -4.85 17.55 -1.31
CA PHE A 301 -6.30 17.35 -1.47
C PHE A 301 -6.83 18.07 -2.73
N ASP A 302 -6.41 19.31 -2.96
CA ASP A 302 -6.85 20.12 -4.11
C ASP A 302 -6.42 19.46 -5.43
N HIS A 303 -5.15 19.05 -5.54
CA HIS A 303 -4.60 18.31 -6.68
C HIS A 303 -5.36 17.00 -6.94
N ILE A 304 -5.54 16.15 -5.93
CA ILE A 304 -6.27 14.88 -6.04
C ILE A 304 -7.74 15.13 -6.41
N SER A 305 -8.38 16.18 -5.88
CA SER A 305 -9.77 16.53 -6.23
C SER A 305 -9.93 16.89 -7.70
N ILE A 306 -8.92 17.52 -8.30
CA ILE A 306 -8.92 17.89 -9.72
C ILE A 306 -8.66 16.66 -10.59
N GLU A 307 -7.53 15.98 -10.35
CA GLU A 307 -7.05 14.89 -11.20
C GLU A 307 -7.89 13.62 -11.06
N SER A 308 -8.15 13.18 -9.82
CA SER A 308 -8.80 11.89 -9.55
C SER A 308 -10.32 11.97 -9.39
N PHE A 309 -10.89 13.17 -9.16
CA PHE A 309 -12.32 13.36 -8.88
C PHE A 309 -13.02 14.39 -9.80
N GLY A 310 -12.35 14.89 -10.85
CA GLY A 310 -12.98 15.73 -11.87
C GLY A 310 -13.47 17.10 -11.38
N ALA A 311 -12.89 17.61 -10.28
CA ALA A 311 -13.05 19.01 -9.93
C ALA A 311 -12.26 19.91 -10.89
N ARG A 312 -12.72 21.14 -11.11
CA ARG A 312 -11.96 22.12 -11.91
C ARG A 312 -11.02 22.89 -10.99
N ASN A 313 -9.89 23.34 -11.53
CA ASN A 313 -8.97 24.23 -10.83
C ASN A 313 -9.68 25.49 -10.28
N THR A 314 -10.64 26.04 -11.03
CA THR A 314 -11.49 27.19 -10.68
C THR A 314 -12.68 26.90 -9.77
N ASP A 315 -12.97 25.63 -9.44
CA ASP A 315 -14.05 25.30 -8.50
C ASP A 315 -13.67 25.76 -7.07
N SER A 316 -14.64 26.27 -6.31
CA SER A 316 -14.39 26.69 -4.92
C SER A 316 -13.97 25.51 -4.03
N ALA A 317 -13.25 25.77 -2.94
CA ALA A 317 -12.86 24.75 -1.95
C ALA A 317 -14.05 23.87 -1.50
N ARG A 318 -15.21 24.48 -1.22
CA ARG A 318 -16.45 23.76 -0.87
C ARG A 318 -16.98 22.90 -2.02
N THR A 319 -16.88 23.38 -3.26
CA THR A 319 -17.27 22.63 -4.47
C THR A 319 -16.36 21.44 -4.71
N LYS A 320 -15.04 21.60 -4.58
CA LYS A 320 -14.05 20.51 -4.65
C LYS A 320 -14.35 19.43 -3.62
N VAL A 321 -14.52 19.81 -2.36
CA VAL A 321 -14.91 18.89 -1.27
C VAL A 321 -16.22 18.16 -1.57
N SER A 322 -17.26 18.87 -2.04
CA SER A 322 -18.54 18.25 -2.37
C SER A 322 -18.42 17.22 -3.51
N LYS A 323 -17.69 17.53 -4.58
CA LYS A 323 -17.44 16.62 -5.71
C LYS A 323 -16.66 15.38 -5.27
N THR A 324 -15.60 15.56 -4.47
CA THR A 324 -14.83 14.46 -3.91
C THR A 324 -15.72 13.52 -3.09
N PHE A 325 -16.58 14.04 -2.20
CA PHE A 325 -17.49 13.20 -1.42
C PHE A 325 -18.57 12.49 -2.27
N GLU A 326 -19.11 13.16 -3.30
CA GLU A 326 -20.07 12.57 -4.22
C GLU A 326 -19.45 11.40 -5.01
N ALA A 327 -18.24 11.60 -5.55
CA ALA A 327 -17.49 10.58 -6.25
C ALA A 327 -17.02 9.45 -5.31
N MET A 328 -16.55 9.75 -4.09
CA MET A 328 -16.28 8.72 -3.07
C MET A 328 -17.52 7.86 -2.77
N GLY A 329 -18.71 8.46 -2.72
CA GLY A 329 -19.98 7.74 -2.56
C GLY A 329 -20.29 6.79 -3.71
N GLU A 330 -20.00 7.22 -4.94
CA GLU A 330 -20.07 6.40 -6.15
C GLU A 330 -19.06 5.23 -6.11
N HIS A 331 -17.81 5.51 -5.76
CA HIS A 331 -16.73 4.51 -5.73
C HIS A 331 -16.99 3.47 -4.63
N PHE A 332 -17.52 3.86 -3.47
CA PHE A 332 -18.00 2.94 -2.44
C PHE A 332 -19.21 2.11 -2.88
N PHE A 333 -20.13 2.67 -3.66
CA PHE A 333 -21.25 1.91 -4.23
C PHE A 333 -20.71 0.81 -5.15
N ILE A 334 -19.84 1.16 -6.09
CA ILE A 334 -19.18 0.22 -7.01
C ILE A 334 -18.36 -0.84 -6.26
N ALA A 335 -17.56 -0.46 -5.27
CA ALA A 335 -16.79 -1.39 -4.45
C ALA A 335 -17.68 -2.39 -3.70
N ARG A 336 -18.81 -1.95 -3.14
CA ARG A 336 -19.79 -2.85 -2.51
C ARG A 336 -20.42 -3.80 -3.52
N LYS A 337 -20.66 -3.38 -4.77
CA LYS A 337 -21.19 -4.26 -5.82
C LYS A 337 -20.14 -5.27 -6.28
N GLN A 338 -18.90 -4.85 -6.50
CA GLN A 338 -17.80 -5.77 -6.81
C GLN A 338 -17.58 -6.78 -5.69
N MET A 339 -17.57 -6.35 -4.42
CA MET A 339 -17.47 -7.27 -3.28
C MET A 339 -18.62 -8.30 -3.23
N SER A 340 -19.81 -7.96 -3.74
CA SER A 340 -20.91 -8.92 -3.86
C SER A 340 -20.70 -9.96 -4.97
N LEU A 341 -19.98 -9.61 -6.05
CA LEU A 341 -19.54 -10.54 -7.09
C LEU A 341 -18.39 -11.42 -6.58
N ASP A 342 -17.44 -10.83 -5.85
CA ASP A 342 -16.33 -11.55 -5.22
C ASP A 342 -16.85 -12.67 -4.30
N MET A 343 -17.82 -12.36 -3.44
CA MET A 343 -18.43 -13.36 -2.54
C MET A 343 -19.18 -14.48 -3.27
N LYS A 344 -19.71 -14.22 -4.48
CA LYS A 344 -20.30 -15.28 -5.33
C LYS A 344 -19.24 -16.12 -6.03
N THR A 345 -18.13 -15.51 -6.45
CA THR A 345 -17.10 -16.16 -7.29
C THR A 345 -16.03 -16.87 -6.45
N LEU A 346 -15.68 -16.35 -5.28
CA LEU A 346 -14.62 -16.89 -4.41
C LEU A 346 -14.75 -18.41 -4.15
N PRO A 347 -15.94 -18.99 -3.84
CA PRO A 347 -16.09 -20.44 -3.65
C PRO A 347 -15.78 -21.28 -4.89
N VAL A 348 -15.87 -20.69 -6.09
CA VAL A 348 -15.61 -21.34 -7.38
C VAL A 348 -14.13 -21.30 -7.70
N VAL A 349 -13.52 -20.12 -7.52
CA VAL A 349 -12.07 -19.95 -7.67
C VAL A 349 -11.31 -20.83 -6.67
N LEU A 350 -11.82 -20.99 -5.44
CA LEU A 350 -11.29 -21.93 -4.43
C LEU A 350 -11.43 -23.42 -4.79
N LYS A 351 -12.34 -23.80 -5.70
CA LYS A 351 -12.40 -25.17 -6.25
C LYS A 351 -11.43 -25.38 -7.42
N GLY A 352 -10.83 -24.31 -7.94
CA GLY A 352 -10.01 -24.34 -9.16
C GLY A 352 -10.80 -24.23 -10.46
N GLU A 353 -12.11 -23.97 -10.39
CA GLU A 353 -12.93 -23.67 -11.57
C GLU A 353 -12.54 -22.30 -12.15
N ARG A 354 -12.53 -22.16 -13.49
CA ARG A 354 -12.10 -20.93 -14.15
C ARG A 354 -13.09 -19.78 -13.90
N TYR A 355 -12.60 -18.68 -13.32
CA TYR A 355 -13.48 -17.58 -12.87
C TYR A 355 -14.22 -16.89 -14.03
N ALA A 356 -13.59 -16.82 -15.21
CA ALA A 356 -14.11 -16.12 -16.39
C ALA A 356 -15.30 -16.84 -17.05
N THR A 357 -15.43 -18.16 -16.86
CA THR A 357 -16.48 -19.00 -17.45
C THR A 357 -17.59 -19.37 -16.48
N HIS A 358 -17.46 -19.00 -15.19
CA HIS A 358 -18.40 -19.42 -14.17
C HIS A 358 -19.75 -18.70 -14.25
N LEU A 359 -19.74 -17.38 -14.40
CA LEU A 359 -20.95 -16.58 -14.27
C LEU A 359 -21.72 -16.60 -15.59
N SER A 360 -22.80 -17.38 -15.61
CA SER A 360 -23.71 -17.49 -16.76
C SER A 360 -24.47 -16.18 -17.01
N GLY A 361 -24.92 -15.97 -18.25
CA GLY A 361 -25.68 -14.79 -18.64
C GLY A 361 -26.97 -14.64 -17.83
N ALA A 362 -27.68 -15.75 -17.58
CA ALA A 362 -28.84 -15.76 -16.70
C ALA A 362 -28.52 -15.29 -15.26
N GLU A 363 -27.38 -15.72 -14.69
CA GLU A 363 -26.97 -15.33 -13.34
C GLU A 363 -26.46 -13.90 -13.25
N TRP A 364 -25.73 -13.44 -14.28
CA TRP A 364 -25.31 -12.05 -14.42
C TRP A 364 -26.50 -11.11 -14.56
N ASN A 365 -27.45 -11.43 -15.44
CA ASN A 365 -28.67 -10.65 -15.66
C ASN A 365 -29.52 -10.57 -14.39
N ARG A 366 -29.71 -11.70 -13.69
CA ARG A 366 -30.37 -11.74 -12.37
C ARG A 366 -29.63 -10.89 -11.33
N TRP A 367 -28.30 -10.99 -11.26
CA TRP A 367 -27.53 -10.15 -10.34
C TRP A 367 -27.65 -8.66 -10.69
N LEU A 368 -27.65 -8.27 -11.97
CA LEU A 368 -27.88 -6.88 -12.38
C LEU A 368 -29.23 -6.36 -11.88
N ASP A 369 -30.30 -7.15 -12.04
CA ASP A 369 -31.64 -6.79 -11.56
C ASP A 369 -31.72 -6.68 -10.02
N GLU A 370 -31.09 -7.60 -9.29
CA GLU A 370 -31.02 -7.60 -7.82
C GLU A 370 -30.05 -6.55 -7.24
N SER A 371 -29.03 -6.15 -8.01
CA SER A 371 -27.91 -5.33 -7.53
C SER A 371 -28.31 -3.91 -7.11
N GLY A 372 -29.47 -3.41 -7.56
CA GLY A 372 -29.86 -2.01 -7.41
C GLY A 372 -29.07 -1.04 -8.31
N MET A 373 -28.29 -1.54 -9.28
CA MET A 373 -27.67 -0.70 -10.33
C MET A 373 -28.73 0.13 -11.07
N ALA A 374 -29.90 -0.46 -11.36
CA ALA A 374 -30.98 0.22 -12.09
C ALA A 374 -31.55 1.44 -11.32
N ALA A 375 -31.52 1.41 -9.98
CA ALA A 375 -31.93 2.55 -9.15
C ALA A 375 -30.88 3.68 -9.14
N ARG A 376 -29.62 3.40 -9.52
CA ARG A 376 -28.52 4.37 -9.56
C ARG A 376 -28.29 4.96 -10.95
N TYR A 377 -28.36 4.13 -12.00
CA TYR A 377 -28.04 4.50 -13.38
C TYR A 377 -29.25 4.52 -14.34
N GLY A 378 -30.42 4.12 -13.87
CA GLY A 378 -31.61 3.92 -14.70
C GLY A 378 -31.68 2.50 -15.29
N GLN A 379 -32.91 2.00 -15.45
CA GLN A 379 -33.15 0.64 -15.95
C GLN A 379 -32.68 0.44 -17.39
N GLU A 380 -32.79 1.45 -18.25
CA GLU A 380 -32.39 1.37 -19.66
C GLU A 380 -30.89 1.12 -19.81
N GLU A 381 -30.06 1.92 -19.13
CA GLU A 381 -28.61 1.78 -19.13
C GLU A 381 -28.13 0.45 -18.55
N VAL A 382 -28.80 -0.04 -17.50
CA VAL A 382 -28.49 -1.36 -16.91
C VAL A 382 -28.95 -2.51 -17.81
N ASN A 383 -30.05 -2.36 -18.55
CA ASN A 383 -30.48 -3.35 -19.54
C ASN A 383 -29.46 -3.49 -20.69
N LYS A 384 -28.72 -2.42 -21.05
CA LYS A 384 -27.62 -2.48 -22.03
C LYS A 384 -26.43 -3.31 -21.56
N LEU A 385 -26.31 -3.59 -20.26
CA LEU A 385 -25.27 -4.46 -19.68
C LEU A 385 -25.67 -5.94 -19.60
N LYS A 386 -26.92 -6.29 -19.94
CA LYS A 386 -27.37 -7.68 -19.99
C LYS A 386 -26.76 -8.39 -21.19
N ILE A 387 -26.47 -9.68 -21.01
CA ILE A 387 -25.91 -10.54 -22.06
C ILE A 387 -26.89 -11.68 -22.39
N ALA A 388 -26.66 -12.39 -23.49
CA ALA A 388 -27.45 -13.58 -23.83
C ALA A 388 -27.36 -14.63 -22.71
N GLU A 389 -28.45 -15.34 -22.41
CA GLU A 389 -28.55 -16.20 -21.22
C GLU A 389 -27.56 -17.38 -21.23
N ASP A 390 -27.18 -17.83 -22.43
CA ASP A 390 -26.19 -18.87 -22.73
C ASP A 390 -24.72 -18.36 -22.75
N GLY A 391 -24.53 -17.04 -22.71
CA GLY A 391 -23.20 -16.43 -22.63
C GLY A 391 -22.56 -16.57 -21.25
N THR A 392 -21.26 -16.28 -21.16
CA THR A 392 -20.51 -16.22 -19.89
C THR A 392 -19.78 -14.90 -19.77
N ARG A 393 -19.63 -14.38 -18.54
CA ARG A 393 -18.87 -13.14 -18.27
C ARG A 393 -17.91 -13.32 -17.09
N ALA A 394 -16.76 -12.65 -17.15
CA ALA A 394 -15.96 -12.40 -15.95
C ALA A 394 -16.79 -11.61 -14.91
N PRO A 395 -16.63 -11.88 -13.60
CA PRO A 395 -17.37 -11.24 -12.51
C PRO A 395 -16.84 -9.84 -12.18
N LEU A 396 -16.61 -9.03 -13.22
CA LEU A 396 -16.17 -7.64 -13.13
C LEU A 396 -17.36 -6.72 -13.44
N ILE A 397 -17.64 -5.80 -12.52
CA ILE A 397 -18.67 -4.78 -12.71
C ILE A 397 -18.33 -3.84 -13.89
N VAL A 398 -19.35 -3.44 -14.65
CA VAL A 398 -19.27 -2.38 -15.65
C VAL A 398 -20.14 -1.22 -15.21
N ILE A 399 -19.59 -0.01 -15.23
CA ILE A 399 -20.34 1.21 -14.96
C ILE A 399 -20.95 1.67 -16.30
N PRO A 400 -22.28 1.85 -16.40
CA PRO A 400 -22.90 2.33 -17.63
C PRO A 400 -22.30 3.67 -18.07
N GLY A 401 -21.99 3.80 -19.36
CA GLY A 401 -21.36 4.98 -19.95
C GLY A 401 -19.87 5.21 -19.60
N LYS A 402 -19.30 4.56 -18.57
CA LYS A 402 -17.87 4.69 -18.21
C LYS A 402 -17.02 3.45 -18.52
N GLY A 403 -17.62 2.26 -18.64
CA GLY A 403 -16.90 1.02 -18.90
C GLY A 403 -16.42 0.29 -17.64
N GLU A 404 -15.29 -0.41 -17.72
CA GLU A 404 -14.72 -1.15 -16.60
C GLU A 404 -14.01 -0.20 -15.61
N PRO A 405 -14.40 -0.17 -14.31
CA PRO A 405 -13.71 0.64 -13.33
C PRO A 405 -12.35 0.04 -13.00
N ARG A 406 -11.28 0.75 -13.36
CA ARG A 406 -9.90 0.41 -13.01
C ARG A 406 -9.34 1.56 -12.20
N GLY A 407 -9.08 1.33 -10.91
CA GLY A 407 -8.48 2.33 -10.03
C GLY A 407 -9.43 3.27 -9.28
N GLU A 408 -10.75 3.06 -9.27
CA GLU A 408 -11.66 3.98 -8.56
C GLU A 408 -11.37 4.06 -7.04
N LEU A 409 -10.88 3.00 -6.41
CA LEU A 409 -10.41 3.03 -5.01
C LEU A 409 -8.95 3.52 -4.86
N ILE A 410 -8.15 3.56 -5.94
CA ILE A 410 -6.82 4.21 -5.96
C ILE A 410 -6.99 5.70 -5.66
N ALA A 411 -7.94 6.36 -6.32
CA ALA A 411 -8.30 7.76 -6.08
C ALA A 411 -8.64 8.03 -4.60
N MET A 412 -9.44 7.14 -4.00
CA MET A 412 -9.81 7.23 -2.58
C MET A 412 -8.63 6.98 -1.65
N ALA A 413 -7.79 6.00 -1.96
CA ALA A 413 -6.61 5.70 -1.16
C ALA A 413 -5.51 6.76 -1.30
N ASN A 414 -5.46 7.54 -2.39
CA ASN A 414 -4.58 8.71 -2.50
C ASN A 414 -4.93 9.78 -1.45
N LEU A 415 -6.20 9.91 -1.04
CA LEU A 415 -6.62 10.81 0.04
C LEU A 415 -6.02 10.44 1.40
N CYS A 416 -5.47 9.24 1.57
CA CYS A 416 -4.71 8.86 2.77
C CYS A 416 -3.58 9.84 3.06
N PHE A 417 -2.90 10.35 2.02
CA PHE A 417 -1.79 11.28 2.20
C PHE A 417 -2.21 12.64 2.80
N PRO A 418 -3.13 13.41 2.18
CA PRO A 418 -3.58 14.67 2.78
C PRO A 418 -4.29 14.46 4.12
N ILE A 419 -5.01 13.35 4.33
CA ILE A 419 -5.63 13.03 5.63
C ILE A 419 -4.54 12.79 6.70
N GLY A 420 -3.54 11.96 6.42
CA GLY A 420 -2.43 11.69 7.34
C GLY A 420 -1.63 12.94 7.69
N MET A 421 -1.33 13.79 6.69
CA MET A 421 -0.72 15.10 6.90
C MET A 421 -1.57 16.01 7.80
N GLY A 422 -2.89 16.02 7.60
CA GLY A 422 -3.82 16.77 8.46
C GLY A 422 -3.86 16.25 9.91
N ILE A 423 -3.77 14.93 10.09
CA ILE A 423 -3.69 14.29 11.41
C ILE A 423 -2.38 14.65 12.13
N ILE A 424 -1.24 14.58 11.44
CA ILE A 424 0.06 15.00 11.98
C ILE A 424 0.01 16.49 12.38
N GLY A 425 -0.57 17.35 11.51
CA GLY A 425 -0.79 18.76 11.82
C GLY A 425 -1.65 18.99 13.06
N LEU A 426 -2.70 18.20 13.25
CA LEU A 426 -3.56 18.23 14.44
C LEU A 426 -2.81 17.78 15.70
N ARG A 427 -1.97 16.75 15.62
CA ARG A 427 -1.11 16.30 16.74
C ARG A 427 -0.17 17.39 17.21
N PHE A 428 0.48 18.12 16.30
CA PHE A 428 1.34 19.26 16.67
C PHE A 428 0.57 20.37 17.42
N LEU A 429 -0.68 20.66 17.04
CA LEU A 429 -1.53 21.58 17.82
C LEU A 429 -1.88 21.02 19.20
N LEU A 430 -2.23 19.74 19.27
CA LEU A 430 -2.60 19.08 20.54
C LEU A 430 -1.43 19.10 21.53
N LEU A 431 -0.21 18.76 21.09
CA LEU A 431 1.02 18.89 21.88
C LEU A 431 1.25 20.34 22.37
N SER A 432 1.09 21.30 21.46
CA SER A 432 1.23 22.72 21.78
C SER A 432 0.26 23.16 22.88
N LEU A 433 -1.01 22.74 22.80
CA LEU A 433 -2.03 23.01 23.81
C LEU A 433 -1.73 22.30 25.14
N LEU A 434 -1.27 21.05 25.10
CA LEU A 434 -0.88 20.29 26.31
C LEU A 434 0.28 20.96 27.05
N VAL A 435 1.31 21.41 26.32
CA VAL A 435 2.46 22.15 26.86
C VAL A 435 2.10 23.54 27.39
N VAL A 436 1.16 24.24 26.74
CA VAL A 436 0.62 25.52 27.26
C VAL A 436 -0.21 25.30 28.52
N SER A 437 -1.01 24.23 28.58
CA SER A 437 -1.81 23.88 29.76
C SER A 437 -1.00 23.34 30.94
N GLY A 438 0.26 22.97 30.73
CA GLY A 438 1.15 22.40 31.76
C GLY A 438 0.98 20.90 32.01
N HIS A 439 0.20 20.19 31.18
CA HIS A 439 0.06 18.72 31.26
C HIS A 439 1.22 17.95 30.61
N ARG A 440 2.11 18.63 29.88
CA ARG A 440 3.28 18.03 29.23
C ARG A 440 4.48 18.97 29.30
N SER A 441 5.70 18.42 29.36
CA SER A 441 6.93 19.20 29.17
C SER A 441 7.14 19.56 27.70
N ALA A 442 7.85 20.67 27.46
CA ALA A 442 8.35 21.03 26.13
C ALA A 442 9.76 20.49 25.87
N GLU A 443 10.41 19.98 26.91
CA GLU A 443 11.71 19.33 26.84
C GLU A 443 11.47 17.85 26.53
N PRO A 444 12.26 17.24 25.61
CA PRO A 444 12.18 15.81 25.38
C PRO A 444 12.51 15.08 26.69
N GLU A 445 11.72 14.08 27.05
CA GLU A 445 12.09 13.16 28.12
C GLU A 445 13.38 12.44 27.70
N GLU A 446 14.40 12.46 28.58
CA GLU A 446 15.68 11.81 28.34
C GLU A 446 15.55 10.27 28.48
N ASP A 447 14.73 9.66 27.62
CA ASP A 447 14.57 8.21 27.42
C ASP A 447 15.91 7.48 27.14
N PHE A 448 16.97 8.25 26.86
CA PHE A 448 18.33 7.79 26.60
C PHE A 448 19.29 7.89 27.78
N ALA A 449 18.79 8.11 29.00
CA ALA A 449 19.33 7.37 30.14
C ALA A 449 18.98 5.88 29.94
N GLY A 450 19.64 5.25 28.96
CA GLY A 450 19.54 3.81 28.69
C GLY A 450 19.79 3.06 29.99
N PRO A 451 19.15 1.87 30.17
CA PRO A 451 19.01 1.23 31.48
C PRO A 451 20.34 1.34 32.20
N GLN A 452 20.36 2.10 33.31
CA GLN A 452 21.58 2.30 34.08
C GLN A 452 22.11 0.90 34.30
N SER A 453 23.20 0.57 33.61
CA SER A 453 23.81 -0.73 33.74
C SER A 453 24.30 -0.71 35.16
N ASP A 454 23.55 -1.35 36.05
CA ASP A 454 23.80 -1.40 37.47
C ASP A 454 25.20 -1.99 37.62
N ALA A 455 26.19 -1.09 37.67
CA ALA A 455 27.61 -1.42 37.64
C ALA A 455 28.06 -2.00 38.98
N SER A 456 27.11 -2.20 39.90
CA SER A 456 27.02 -3.39 40.74
C SER A 456 26.72 -4.65 39.91
N GLY A 457 27.50 -4.89 38.85
CA GLY A 457 27.86 -6.27 38.54
C GLY A 457 28.51 -6.83 39.80
N PRO A 458 28.31 -8.12 40.14
CA PRO A 458 28.87 -8.68 41.35
C PRO A 458 30.36 -8.37 41.41
N GLU A 459 30.77 -7.73 42.49
CA GLU A 459 32.16 -7.36 42.75
C GLU A 459 33.03 -8.59 42.49
N PRO A 460 34.05 -8.51 41.62
CA PRO A 460 34.84 -9.69 41.28
C PRO A 460 35.39 -10.28 42.59
N PRO A 461 35.24 -11.59 42.82
CA PRO A 461 35.52 -12.19 44.12
C PRO A 461 36.94 -11.85 44.55
N ASP A 462 37.04 -11.24 45.74
CA ASP A 462 38.27 -10.70 46.30
C ASP A 462 39.35 -11.81 46.32
N PRO A 463 40.44 -11.70 45.53
CA PRO A 463 41.36 -12.81 45.31
C PRO A 463 42.15 -13.20 46.58
N ASP A 464 42.12 -12.37 47.62
CA ASP A 464 42.81 -12.59 48.90
C ASP A 464 41.86 -13.07 50.03
N GLY A 465 40.61 -13.44 49.71
CA GLY A 465 39.69 -14.08 50.66
C GLY A 465 40.19 -15.48 51.10
N PRO A 466 40.22 -15.80 52.41
CA PRO A 466 40.70 -17.09 52.89
C PRO A 466 39.84 -18.25 52.37
N SER A 467 40.51 -19.28 51.84
CA SER A 467 39.90 -20.43 51.17
C SER A 467 39.48 -21.52 52.17
N ASP A 468 38.57 -21.16 53.09
CA ASP A 468 38.05 -22.09 54.09
C ASP A 468 36.93 -22.99 53.52
N GLU A 469 37.29 -24.27 53.35
CA GLU A 469 36.46 -25.48 53.45
C GLU A 469 35.07 -25.52 52.77
N ALA A 470 35.04 -26.01 51.52
CA ALA A 470 33.81 -26.51 50.87
C ALA A 470 33.97 -27.92 50.25
N THR A 471 34.81 -28.78 50.84
CA THR A 471 34.93 -30.21 50.49
C THR A 471 34.07 -31.08 51.43
N GLY A 472 32.74 -31.10 51.26
CA GLY A 472 31.87 -31.68 52.29
C GLY A 472 30.50 -32.32 51.95
N GLU A 473 29.82 -32.05 50.83
CA GLU A 473 28.40 -32.47 50.68
C GLU A 473 27.96 -33.15 49.36
N LEU A 474 28.89 -33.66 48.54
CA LEU A 474 28.53 -34.37 47.30
C LEU A 474 28.44 -35.91 47.39
N SER A 475 28.58 -36.50 48.58
CA SER A 475 28.56 -37.96 48.77
C SER A 475 27.26 -38.56 49.32
N LYS A 476 26.33 -37.75 49.86
CA LYS A 476 25.14 -38.27 50.57
C LYS A 476 23.95 -38.63 49.67
N ASN A 477 23.71 -37.90 48.58
CA ASN A 477 22.51 -38.08 47.74
C ASN A 477 22.59 -39.23 46.71
N ARG A 478 23.43 -40.25 46.94
CA ARG A 478 23.57 -41.42 46.04
C ARG A 478 23.34 -42.78 46.72
N GLN A 479 22.78 -42.79 47.93
CA GLN A 479 22.41 -44.02 48.65
C GLN A 479 20.90 -44.20 48.91
N GLU A 480 20.05 -43.21 48.60
CA GLU A 480 18.58 -43.30 48.76
C GLU A 480 17.85 -43.50 47.41
N ALA A 481 18.41 -44.33 46.53
CA ALA A 481 17.77 -44.79 45.31
C ALA A 481 18.03 -46.29 45.12
N ALA A 482 17.29 -47.09 45.90
CA ALA A 482 17.19 -48.55 45.81
C ALA A 482 15.70 -48.94 45.78
#